data_AF-A0A924LPV7-F1
#
_entry.id   AF-A0A924LPV7-F1
#
_cell.length_a   1.000
_cell.length_b   1.000
_cell.length_c   1.000
_cell.angle_alpha   90.00
_cell.angle_beta   90.00
_cell.angle_gamma   90.00
#
_symmetry.space_group_name_H-M   'P 1'
#
loop_
_entity.id
_entity.type
_entity.pdbx_description
1 polymer ?
#
loop_
_entity_poly.entity_id
_entity_poly.type
_entity_poly.pdbx_seq_one_letter_code
_entity_poly.pdbx_strand_id
1 'polypeptide(L)'
;MISAQFYRLLIQKFPFQPTIKQDIFFQKVSVFITDFTNDSIFVLKGYAGTGKTTVISTIVNNLTEINKKYVLLAPTGRAAKVIANYSQKPAFTIHKKIYNPKVSGGGGVNFIRQTN
;
A
#
# COMPACT_ATOMS: atom_id res chain seq x y z
N MET A 1 9.64 -16.55 4.50
CA MET A 1 9.82 -15.75 5.73
C MET A 1 8.53 -15.83 6.54
N ILE A 2 8.60 -16.18 7.83
CA ILE A 2 7.41 -16.22 8.71
C ILE A 2 7.12 -14.83 9.29
N SER A 3 5.90 -14.62 9.82
CA SER A 3 5.43 -13.32 10.35
C SER A 3 6.40 -12.66 11.34
N ALA A 4 6.98 -13.43 12.26
CA ALA A 4 7.93 -12.93 13.25
C ALA A 4 9.23 -12.39 12.62
N GLN A 5 9.72 -13.03 11.55
CA GLN A 5 10.90 -12.56 10.82
C GLN A 5 10.59 -11.27 10.05
N PHE A 6 9.42 -11.20 9.42
CA PHE A 6 9.00 -10.01 8.70
C PHE A 6 8.78 -8.82 9.64
N TYR A 7 8.19 -9.04 10.81
CA TYR A 7 8.09 -8.02 11.85
C TYR A 7 9.46 -7.46 12.25
N ARG A 8 10.44 -8.33 12.56
CA ARG A 8 11.80 -7.89 12.90
C ARG A 8 12.45 -7.08 11.79
N LEU A 9 12.27 -7.51 10.54
CA LEU A 9 12.73 -6.77 9.37
C LEU A 9 12.09 -5.38 9.29
N LEU A 10 10.77 -5.27 9.47
CA LEU A 10 10.07 -3.98 9.42
C LEU A 10 10.57 -3.03 10.52
N ILE A 11 10.77 -3.53 11.74
CA ILE A 11 11.34 -2.73 12.85
C ILE A 11 12.76 -2.26 12.51
N GLN A 12 13.60 -3.16 11.98
CA GLN A 12 14.98 -2.82 11.59
C GLN A 12 15.03 -1.78 10.45
N LYS A 13 14.08 -1.83 9.52
CA LYS A 13 14.02 -0.95 8.35
C LYS A 13 13.21 0.32 8.58
N PHE A 14 12.53 0.44 9.73
CA PHE A 14 11.78 1.63 10.07
C PHE A 14 12.78 2.76 10.42
N PRO A 15 12.70 3.94 9.77
CA PRO A 15 13.72 4.98 9.93
C PRO A 15 13.67 5.72 11.28
N PHE A 16 12.72 5.37 12.15
CA PHE A 16 12.50 6.01 13.44
C PHE A 16 12.34 4.97 14.53
N GLN A 17 12.38 5.38 15.80
CA GLN A 17 11.87 4.55 16.87
C GLN A 17 10.33 4.48 16.76
N PRO A 18 9.73 3.28 16.63
CA PRO A 18 8.28 3.17 16.51
C PRO A 18 7.60 3.58 17.82
N THR A 19 6.51 4.33 17.71
CA THR A 19 5.57 4.51 18.83
C THR A 19 4.91 3.18 19.18
N ILE A 20 4.36 3.07 20.40
CA ILE A 20 3.65 1.86 20.86
C ILE A 20 2.57 1.42 19.84
N LYS A 21 1.81 2.36 19.26
CA LYS A 21 0.77 2.03 18.29
C LYS A 21 1.35 1.58 16.93
N GLN A 22 2.49 2.12 16.51
CA GLN A 22 3.17 1.69 15.29
C GLN A 22 3.81 0.32 15.46
N ASP A 23 4.36 0.02 16.63
CA ASP A 23 4.87 -1.30 16.98
C ASP A 23 3.77 -2.37 16.91
N ILE A 24 2.64 -2.13 17.59
CA ILE A 24 1.45 -2.98 17.51
C ILE A 24 0.97 -3.14 16.05
N PHE A 25 1.01 -2.06 15.27
CA PHE A 25 0.69 -2.13 13.85
C PHE A 25 1.65 -3.05 13.09
N PHE A 26 2.97 -2.93 13.29
CA PHE A 26 3.95 -3.79 12.63
C PHE A 26 3.79 -5.26 12.99
N GLN A 27 3.45 -5.58 14.25
CA GLN A 27 3.14 -6.96 14.64
C GLN A 27 1.92 -7.49 13.88
N LYS A 28 0.79 -6.75 13.89
CA LYS A 28 -0.46 -7.18 13.27
C LYS A 28 -0.37 -7.27 11.74
N VAL A 29 0.27 -6.26 11.12
CA VAL A 29 0.39 -6.21 9.66
C VAL A 29 1.35 -7.29 9.14
N SER A 30 2.33 -7.70 9.95
CA SER A 30 3.23 -8.79 9.57
C SER A 30 2.50 -10.13 9.49
N VAL A 31 1.61 -10.40 10.45
CA VAL A 31 0.73 -11.58 10.38
C VAL A 31 -0.16 -11.50 9.14
N PHE A 32 -0.86 -10.38 8.95
CA PHE A 32 -1.77 -10.18 7.82
C PHE A 32 -1.07 -10.35 6.45
N ILE A 33 0.11 -9.76 6.26
CA ILE A 33 0.82 -9.79 4.98
C ILE A 33 1.42 -11.16 4.70
N THR A 34 1.89 -11.88 5.73
CA THR A 34 2.52 -13.21 5.56
C THR A 34 1.50 -14.35 5.54
N ASP A 35 0.23 -14.07 5.79
CA ASP A 35 -0.87 -15.00 5.54
C ASP A 35 -1.21 -15.02 4.03
N PHE A 36 -1.18 -16.21 3.43
CA PHE A 36 -1.50 -16.44 2.02
C PHE A 36 -2.81 -17.22 1.83
N THR A 37 -3.47 -17.59 2.93
CA THR A 37 -4.60 -18.51 2.94
C THR A 37 -5.93 -17.84 3.22
N ASN A 38 -5.91 -16.64 3.81
CA ASN A 38 -7.11 -15.95 4.26
C ASN A 38 -7.49 -14.76 3.37
N ASP A 39 -8.73 -14.78 2.87
CA ASP A 39 -9.40 -13.61 2.28
C ASP A 39 -9.72 -12.60 3.39
N SER A 40 -8.78 -11.71 3.65
CA SER A 40 -8.84 -10.79 4.78
C SER A 40 -8.60 -9.34 4.34
N ILE A 41 -9.16 -8.40 5.11
CA ILE A 41 -9.00 -6.95 4.89
C ILE A 41 -8.37 -6.34 6.14
N PHE A 42 -7.31 -5.57 5.95
CA PHE A 42 -6.66 -4.80 7.01
C PHE A 42 -6.97 -3.31 6.86
N VAL A 43 -7.48 -2.68 7.93
CA VAL A 43 -7.79 -1.24 7.93
C VAL A 43 -6.90 -0.50 8.93
N LEU A 44 -6.00 0.35 8.42
CA LEU A 44 -5.19 1.26 9.25
C LEU A 44 -5.87 2.62 9.39
N LYS A 45 -6.24 2.99 10.61
CA LYS A 45 -6.80 4.33 10.95
C LYS A 45 -5.80 5.13 11.78
N GLY A 46 -5.79 6.44 11.57
CA GLY A 46 -4.98 7.36 12.37
C GLY A 46 -5.18 8.81 11.94
N TYR A 47 -5.02 9.75 12.87
CA TYR A 47 -5.17 11.19 12.61
C TYR A 47 -4.08 11.74 11.69
N ALA A 48 -4.21 13.01 11.29
CA ALA A 48 -3.14 13.71 10.59
C ALA A 48 -1.85 13.68 11.42
N GLY A 49 -0.70 13.56 10.77
CA GLY A 49 0.61 13.55 11.45
C GLY A 49 1.01 12.23 12.12
N THR A 50 0.16 11.20 12.20
CA THR A 50 0.50 9.94 12.91
C THR A 50 1.43 8.98 12.13
N GLY A 51 2.14 9.46 11.11
CA GLY A 51 3.12 8.65 10.38
C GLY A 51 2.58 7.50 9.52
N LYS A 52 1.29 7.53 9.14
CA LYS A 52 0.67 6.46 8.31
C LYS A 52 1.42 6.21 7.00
N THR A 53 1.78 7.27 6.28
CA THR A 53 2.52 7.15 5.02
C THR A 53 3.90 6.53 5.24
N THR A 54 4.57 6.85 6.35
CA THR A 54 5.87 6.30 6.70
C THR A 54 5.78 4.80 6.94
N VAL A 55 4.85 4.33 7.78
CA VAL A 55 4.72 2.89 8.06
C VAL A 55 4.32 2.09 6.81
N ILE A 56 3.50 2.68 5.92
CA ILE A 56 3.17 2.08 4.63
C ILE A 56 4.40 2.02 3.72
N SER A 57 5.20 3.08 3.63
CA SER A 57 6.45 3.08 2.87
C SER A 57 7.41 1.97 3.33
N THR A 58 7.59 1.82 4.64
CA THR A 58 8.43 0.76 5.22
C THR A 58 7.94 -0.63 4.83
N ILE A 59 6.64 -0.89 4.85
CA ILE A 59 6.08 -2.16 4.39
C ILE A 59 6.40 -2.39 2.92
N VAL A 60 5.99 -1.44 2.08
CA VAL A 60 6.09 -1.55 0.61
C VAL A 60 7.52 -1.80 0.15
N ASN A 61 8.49 -1.15 0.79
CA ASN A 61 9.90 -1.32 0.48
C ASN A 61 10.49 -2.68 0.87
N ASN A 62 9.78 -3.46 1.68
CA ASN A 62 10.22 -4.76 2.16
C ASN A 62 9.33 -5.93 1.69
N LEU A 63 8.24 -5.66 0.93
CA LEU A 63 7.39 -6.73 0.38
C LEU A 63 8.11 -7.66 -0.59
N THR A 64 9.21 -7.21 -1.20
CA THR A 64 10.06 -8.04 -2.07
C THR A 64 10.73 -9.17 -1.31
N GLU A 65 11.07 -8.96 -0.03
CA GLU A 65 11.72 -9.98 0.83
C GLU A 65 10.84 -11.21 1.09
N ILE A 66 9.54 -11.08 0.83
CA ILE A 66 8.55 -12.15 0.98
C ILE A 66 7.89 -12.54 -0.34
N ASN A 67 8.43 -12.07 -1.48
CA ASN A 67 7.91 -12.33 -2.83
C ASN A 67 6.41 -12.00 -3.01
N LYS A 68 5.87 -11.03 -2.26
CA LYS A 68 4.45 -10.65 -2.34
C LYS A 68 4.26 -9.61 -3.43
N LYS A 69 3.47 -9.93 -4.45
CA LYS A 69 3.05 -8.97 -5.48
C LYS A 69 2.13 -7.92 -4.85
N TYR A 70 2.29 -6.66 -5.24
CA TYR A 70 1.48 -5.56 -4.74
C TYR A 70 1.20 -4.52 -5.82
N VAL A 71 0.16 -3.72 -5.59
CA VAL A 71 -0.13 -2.50 -6.34
C VAL A 71 -0.50 -1.40 -5.34
N LEU A 72 0.01 -0.19 -5.54
CA LEU A 72 -0.31 0.96 -4.70
C LEU A 72 -1.38 1.79 -5.38
N LEU A 73 -2.53 1.93 -4.70
CA LEU A 73 -3.68 2.65 -5.21
C LEU A 73 -4.11 3.75 -4.24
N ALA A 74 -4.57 4.86 -4.78
CA ALA A 74 -5.13 5.98 -4.01
C ALA A 74 -6.37 6.57 -4.69
N PRO A 75 -7.27 7.24 -3.95
CA PRO A 75 -8.48 7.81 -4.55
C PRO A 75 -8.19 9.04 -5.45
N THR A 76 -7.13 9.81 -5.17
CA THR A 76 -6.77 11.02 -5.92
C THR A 76 -5.34 10.97 -6.44
N GLY A 77 -5.07 11.70 -7.54
CA GLY A 77 -3.73 11.77 -8.12
C GLY A 77 -2.68 12.36 -7.15
N ARG A 78 -3.08 13.35 -6.33
CA ARG A 78 -2.21 13.93 -5.30
C ARG A 78 -1.82 12.89 -4.24
N ALA A 79 -2.78 12.10 -3.76
CA ALA A 79 -2.50 11.04 -2.79
C ALA A 79 -1.60 9.95 -3.38
N ALA A 80 -1.84 9.54 -4.64
CA ALA A 80 -0.96 8.61 -5.35
C ALA A 80 0.48 9.16 -5.45
N LYS A 81 0.64 10.44 -5.83
CA LYS A 81 1.96 11.09 -5.90
C LYS A 81 2.67 11.10 -4.55
N VAL A 82 1.96 11.39 -3.46
CA VAL A 82 2.53 11.35 -2.10
C VAL A 82 3.00 9.95 -1.74
N ILE A 83 2.18 8.92 -1.93
CA ILE A 83 2.56 7.53 -1.65
C ILE A 83 3.76 7.11 -2.50
N ALA A 84 3.77 7.44 -3.79
CA ALA A 84 4.86 7.12 -4.70
C ALA A 84 6.18 7.76 -4.24
N ASN A 85 6.15 9.04 -3.87
CA ASN A 85 7.34 9.75 -3.39
C ASN A 85 7.88 9.18 -2.08
N TYR A 86 7.02 8.82 -1.13
CA TYR A 86 7.47 8.27 0.15
C TYR A 86 7.97 6.83 0.03
N SER A 87 7.39 6.03 -0.86
CA SER A 87 7.77 4.62 -1.05
C SER A 87 8.82 4.42 -2.13
N GLN A 88 9.10 5.42 -2.98
CA GLN A 88 9.94 5.24 -4.18
C GLN A 88 9.46 4.10 -5.08
N LYS A 89 8.14 3.85 -5.08
CA LYS A 89 7.46 2.87 -5.93
C LYS A 89 6.34 3.53 -6.73
N PRO A 90 5.99 3.01 -7.93
CA PRO A 90 4.84 3.51 -8.67
C PRO A 90 3.54 3.37 -7.87
N ALA A 91 2.73 4.43 -7.86
CA ALA A 91 1.37 4.40 -7.33
C ALA A 91 0.41 5.03 -8.33
N PHE A 92 -0.82 4.52 -8.37
CA PHE A 92 -1.84 4.93 -9.33
C PHE A 92 -3.12 5.34 -8.63
N THR A 93 -4.00 6.04 -9.35
CA THR A 93 -5.36 6.21 -8.83
C THR A 93 -6.13 4.90 -8.98
N ILE A 94 -7.10 4.66 -8.10
CA ILE A 94 -8.00 3.50 -8.21
C ILE A 94 -8.68 3.52 -9.59
N HIS A 95 -9.20 4.67 -10.01
CA HIS A 95 -9.79 4.86 -11.34
C HIS A 95 -8.86 4.43 -12.48
N LYS A 96 -7.59 4.84 -12.45
CA LYS A 96 -6.60 4.47 -13.49
C LYS A 96 -6.32 2.96 -13.52
N LYS A 97 -6.47 2.26 -12.39
CA LYS A 97 -6.23 0.82 -12.32
C LYS A 97 -7.43 -0.02 -12.75
N ILE A 98 -8.66 0.49 -12.62
CA ILE A 98 -9.86 -0.30 -12.89
C ILE A 98 -10.62 0.14 -14.15
N TYR A 99 -10.30 1.31 -14.74
CA TYR A 99 -10.94 1.84 -15.94
C TYR A 99 -9.95 2.26 -17.02
N ASN A 100 -10.35 2.09 -18.28
CA ASN A 100 -9.71 2.66 -19.47
C ASN A 100 -10.61 3.75 -20.08
N PRO A 101 -10.08 4.95 -20.34
CA PRO A 101 -10.81 5.95 -21.12
C PRO A 101 -10.89 5.49 -22.59
N LYS A 102 -12.09 5.54 -23.16
CA LYS A 102 -12.37 5.33 -24.59
C LYS A 102 -13.03 6.59 -25.13
N VAL A 103 -12.43 7.16 -26.18
CA VAL A 103 -12.99 8.32 -26.87
C VAL A 103 -14.26 7.87 -27.60
N SER A 104 -15.37 8.56 -27.35
CA SER A 104 -16.62 8.38 -28.08
C SER A 104 -16.63 9.27 -29.33
N GLY A 105 -17.44 8.91 -30.34
CA GLY A 105 -17.46 9.53 -31.67
C GLY A 105 -17.85 11.01 -31.76
N GLY A 106 -17.87 11.74 -30.65
CA GLY A 106 -18.13 13.18 -30.57
C GLY A 106 -17.21 13.93 -29.58
N GLY A 107 -16.05 13.35 -29.23
CA GLY A 107 -15.08 13.98 -28.31
C GLY A 107 -15.35 13.74 -26.81
N GLY A 108 -16.41 13.00 -26.47
CA GLY A 108 -16.64 12.55 -25.10
C GLY A 108 -15.67 11.43 -24.68
N VAL A 109 -15.50 11.24 -23.39
CA VAL A 109 -14.68 10.15 -22.83
C VAL A 109 -15.59 9.22 -22.02
N ASN A 110 -15.71 7.98 -22.46
CA ASN A 110 -16.37 6.92 -21.72
C ASN A 110 -15.33 6.08 -20.96
N PHE A 111 -15.64 5.65 -19.74
CA PHE A 111 -14.75 4.79 -18.97
C PHE A 111 -15.24 3.34 -19.02
N ILE A 112 -14.40 2.44 -19.51
CA ILE A 112 -14.69 1.02 -19.63
C ILE A 112 -13.84 0.26 -18.62
N ARG A 113 -14.42 -0.72 -17.92
CA ARG A 113 -13.70 -1.54 -16.94
C ARG A 113 -12.55 -2.28 -17.61
N GLN A 114 -11.36 -2.24 -17.00
CA GLN A 114 -10.22 -3.04 -17.44
C GLN A 114 -10.49 -4.54 -17.22
N THR A 115 -10.14 -5.37 -18.20
CA THR A 115 -10.02 -6.82 -18.02
C THR A 115 -8.72 -7.14 -17.30
N ASN A 116 -8.80 -7.93 -16.23
CA ASN A 116 -7.64 -8.34 -15.42
C ASN A 116 -6.80 -9.41 -16.13
#